data_AF-A0A0B1S514-F1
#
_entry.id   AF-A0A0B1S514-F1
#
_cell.length_a   1.000
_cell.length_b   1.000
_cell.length_c   1.000
_cell.angle_alpha   90.00
_cell.angle_beta   90.00
_cell.angle_gamma   90.00
#
_symmetry.space_group_name_H-M   'P 1'
#
loop_
_entity.id
_entity.type
_entity.pdbx_description
1 polymer ?
#
loop_
_entity_poly.entity_id
_entity_poly.type
_entity_poly.pdbx_seq_one_letter_code
_entity_poly.pdbx_strand_id
1 'polypeptide(L)'
;MEQQAQDAIATCPSSLGSWSNMGQNLIRWSSSAGFSNPAGQINSSLANWWGKAKQYGVTDPDNKYTSSSLYSFANMVFAETTKIGCAYQVCGNYLTVTCLYNAIAYYTNGVMWQTGTACTAGSQCTTYANSGCAAGLCTKGADVPETNNNCAANTNMTDSVRDTFLSIHNNYRSSVARGLEPDALGGYAPKASKMLKMKYDCTVEASALQHAQKCVYQHSASADRPGLGENIYMTSALNFDKNKAATQASQMWWSELAQYGVGPSNNLTLALWNRANTQIGHYTQVSPVLLDPVTAIFTPLLILI
;
A
#
# COMPACT_ATOMS: atom_id res chain seq x y z
N MET A 1 -18.92 -10.64 3.14
CA MET A 1 -18.70 -9.72 2.01
C MET A 1 -19.89 -9.71 1.06
N GLU A 2 -20.29 -10.82 0.43
CA GLU A 2 -21.48 -10.82 -0.47
C GLU A 2 -22.76 -10.36 0.23
N GLN A 3 -23.10 -10.90 1.40
CA GLN A 3 -24.28 -10.42 2.16
C GLN A 3 -24.20 -8.92 2.46
N GLN A 4 -23.03 -8.42 2.87
CA GLN A 4 -22.82 -6.99 3.11
C GLN A 4 -23.01 -6.17 1.83
N ALA A 5 -22.53 -6.66 0.68
CA ALA A 5 -22.74 -6.05 -0.61
C ALA A 5 -24.24 -5.99 -0.96
N GLN A 6 -24.98 -7.06 -0.70
CA GLN A 6 -26.43 -7.15 -0.93
C GLN A 6 -27.20 -6.15 -0.05
N ASP A 7 -26.91 -6.11 1.24
CA ASP A 7 -27.57 -5.22 2.19
C ASP A 7 -27.31 -3.74 1.83
N ALA A 8 -26.08 -3.41 1.41
CA ALA A 8 -25.69 -2.06 1.05
C ALA A 8 -26.43 -1.50 -0.18
N ILE A 9 -26.99 -2.36 -1.03
CA ILE A 9 -27.70 -1.94 -2.24
C ILE A 9 -29.19 -2.26 -2.21
N ALA A 10 -29.74 -2.65 -1.06
CA ALA A 10 -31.15 -3.02 -0.92
C ALA A 10 -32.13 -1.96 -1.46
N THR A 11 -31.75 -0.68 -1.42
CA THR A 11 -32.54 0.46 -1.92
C THR A 11 -32.02 1.06 -3.23
N CYS A 12 -31.14 0.36 -3.95
CA CYS A 12 -30.47 0.81 -5.18
C CYS A 12 -29.84 2.22 -5.08
N PRO A 13 -28.92 2.47 -4.13
CA PRO A 13 -28.23 3.75 -4.03
C PRO A 13 -27.37 4.03 -5.27
N SER A 14 -27.03 5.30 -5.47
CA SER A 14 -26.10 5.77 -6.50
C SER A 14 -24.75 6.24 -5.95
N SER A 15 -24.55 6.19 -4.63
CA SER A 15 -23.31 6.59 -3.96
C SER A 15 -22.65 5.39 -3.29
N LEU A 16 -21.34 5.50 -3.10
CA LEU A 16 -20.57 4.53 -2.33
C LEU A 16 -21.01 4.54 -0.86
N GLY A 17 -20.93 3.38 -0.22
CA GLY A 17 -21.06 3.20 1.22
C GLY A 17 -19.74 3.47 1.95
N SER A 18 -19.81 3.49 3.27
CA SER A 18 -18.63 3.56 4.14
C SER A 18 -18.23 2.15 4.56
N TRP A 19 -16.96 1.79 4.37
CA TRP A 19 -16.45 0.47 4.65
C TRP A 19 -15.13 0.53 5.41
N SER A 20 -15.07 -0.18 6.53
CA SER A 20 -13.79 -0.46 7.21
C SER A 20 -13.06 -1.54 6.41
N ASN A 21 -11.84 -1.23 5.99
CA ASN A 21 -10.88 -2.15 5.36
C ASN A 21 -11.27 -2.74 4.01
N MET A 22 -12.26 -2.15 3.33
CA MET A 22 -12.73 -2.64 2.04
C MET A 22 -12.82 -1.52 1.00
N GLY A 23 -12.47 -1.86 -0.23
CA GLY A 23 -12.82 -1.09 -1.41
C GLY A 23 -14.22 -1.46 -1.89
N GLN A 24 -14.92 -0.52 -2.53
CA GLN A 24 -16.21 -0.76 -3.15
C GLN A 24 -16.20 -0.24 -4.57
N ASN A 25 -16.66 -1.07 -5.52
CA ASN A 25 -17.17 -0.57 -6.79
C ASN A 25 -18.69 -0.56 -6.75
N LEU A 26 -19.31 0.49 -7.30
CA LEU A 26 -20.75 0.61 -7.42
C LEU A 26 -21.10 1.27 -8.75
N ILE A 27 -22.14 0.75 -9.41
CA ILE A 27 -22.72 1.37 -10.59
C ILE A 27 -24.23 1.18 -10.55
N ARG A 28 -24.96 2.22 -10.96
CA ARG A 28 -26.42 2.20 -11.07
C ARG A 28 -26.80 2.46 -12.52
N TRP A 29 -27.58 1.54 -13.06
CA TRP A 29 -28.20 1.64 -14.38
C TRP A 29 -29.64 2.10 -14.24
N SER A 30 -30.15 2.78 -15.26
CA SER A 30 -31.56 3.16 -15.38
C SER A 30 -32.12 2.68 -16.72
N SER A 31 -33.32 2.11 -16.71
CA SER A 31 -34.03 1.64 -17.91
C SER A 31 -35.52 1.81 -17.73
N SER A 32 -36.20 2.45 -18.67
CA SER A 32 -37.66 2.58 -18.68
C SER A 32 -38.37 1.24 -18.94
N ALA A 33 -37.69 0.28 -19.57
CA ALA A 33 -38.18 -1.08 -19.79
C ALA A 33 -37.92 -2.02 -18.59
N GLY A 34 -37.31 -1.51 -17.51
CA GLY A 34 -36.83 -2.32 -16.40
C GLY A 34 -35.62 -3.19 -16.77
N PHE A 35 -35.34 -4.20 -15.94
CA PHE A 35 -34.18 -5.09 -16.07
C PHE A 35 -34.60 -6.56 -16.04
N SER A 36 -34.99 -7.09 -17.19
CA SER A 36 -35.35 -8.51 -17.36
C SER A 36 -34.14 -9.45 -17.47
N ASN A 37 -32.95 -8.91 -17.79
CA ASN A 37 -31.69 -9.66 -17.84
C ASN A 37 -30.59 -8.99 -17.00
N PRO A 38 -30.63 -9.12 -15.65
CA PRO A 38 -29.59 -8.57 -14.78
C PRO A 38 -28.17 -9.05 -15.11
N ALA A 39 -28.01 -10.31 -15.56
CA ALA A 39 -26.70 -10.88 -15.89
C ALA A 39 -25.98 -10.12 -17.02
N GLY A 40 -26.71 -9.70 -18.05
CA GLY A 40 -26.17 -8.85 -19.11
C GLY A 40 -25.64 -7.52 -18.55
N GLN A 41 -26.40 -6.88 -17.66
CA GLN A 41 -26.00 -5.64 -17.00
C GLN A 41 -24.79 -5.82 -16.06
N ILE A 42 -24.65 -6.98 -15.41
CA ILE A 42 -23.46 -7.30 -14.60
C ILE A 42 -22.22 -7.34 -15.49
N ASN A 43 -22.27 -8.03 -16.64
CA ASN A 43 -21.16 -8.07 -17.59
C ASN A 43 -20.77 -6.66 -18.09
N SER A 44 -21.75 -5.84 -18.43
CA SER A 44 -21.50 -4.43 -18.81
C SER A 44 -20.88 -3.61 -17.67
N SER A 45 -21.29 -3.86 -16.43
CA SER A 45 -20.76 -3.20 -15.24
C SER A 45 -19.28 -3.52 -15.03
N LEU A 46 -18.92 -4.80 -15.07
CA LEU A 46 -17.54 -5.25 -14.93
C LEU A 46 -16.65 -4.74 -16.08
N ALA A 47 -17.15 -4.78 -17.32
CA ALA A 47 -16.44 -4.25 -18.48
C ALA A 47 -16.24 -2.73 -18.38
N ASN A 48 -17.22 -1.99 -17.84
CA ASN A 48 -17.09 -0.55 -17.63
C ASN A 48 -15.99 -0.22 -16.61
N TRP A 49 -15.98 -0.91 -15.47
CA TRP A 49 -14.99 -0.70 -14.42
C TRP A 49 -13.58 -1.06 -14.87
N TRP A 50 -13.42 -2.21 -15.54
CA TRP A 50 -12.14 -2.64 -16.09
C TRP A 50 -11.64 -1.73 -17.22
N GLY A 51 -12.57 -1.27 -18.06
CA GLY A 51 -12.28 -0.41 -19.21
C GLY A 51 -11.67 0.94 -18.85
N LYS A 52 -11.70 1.37 -17.58
CA LYS A 52 -11.09 2.63 -17.13
C LYS A 52 -9.59 2.71 -17.40
N ALA A 53 -8.87 1.60 -17.26
CA ALA A 53 -7.45 1.55 -17.61
C ALA A 53 -7.21 1.83 -19.10
N LYS A 54 -8.05 1.25 -19.98
CA LYS A 54 -7.97 1.52 -21.42
C LYS A 54 -8.40 2.95 -21.77
N GLN A 55 -9.39 3.49 -21.06
CA GLN A 55 -9.95 4.81 -21.31
C GLN A 55 -8.99 5.94 -20.89
N TYR A 56 -8.36 5.82 -19.73
CA TYR A 56 -7.54 6.89 -19.14
C TYR A 56 -6.04 6.61 -19.16
N GLY A 57 -5.65 5.35 -19.37
CA GLY A 57 -4.27 4.90 -19.27
C GLY A 57 -3.83 4.68 -17.82
N VAL A 58 -2.98 3.66 -17.62
CA VAL A 58 -2.14 3.55 -16.42
C VAL A 58 -0.76 4.00 -16.86
N THR A 59 -0.50 5.30 -16.71
CA THR A 59 0.64 5.98 -17.34
C THR A 59 1.87 6.04 -16.44
N ASP A 60 1.70 5.82 -15.14
CA ASP A 60 2.81 5.74 -14.21
C ASP A 60 3.62 4.46 -14.45
N PRO A 61 4.95 4.54 -14.64
CA PRO A 61 5.78 3.38 -14.98
C PRO A 61 5.82 2.30 -13.89
N ASP A 62 5.47 2.66 -12.65
CA ASP A 62 5.39 1.74 -11.51
C ASP A 62 3.96 1.24 -11.25
N ASN A 63 3.03 1.49 -12.18
CA ASN A 63 1.61 1.14 -12.08
C ASN A 63 0.90 1.76 -10.86
N LYS A 64 1.28 2.98 -10.48
CA LYS A 64 0.68 3.68 -9.34
C LYS A 64 -0.74 4.17 -9.63
N TYR A 65 -1.54 4.24 -8.57
CA TYR A 65 -2.82 4.92 -8.56
C TYR A 65 -2.62 6.44 -8.47
N THR A 66 -2.64 7.09 -9.63
CA THR A 66 -2.38 8.54 -9.76
C THR A 66 -3.62 9.38 -10.04
N SER A 67 -4.77 8.75 -10.30
CA SER A 67 -5.99 9.45 -10.71
C SER A 67 -7.25 8.75 -10.23
N SER A 68 -8.21 9.54 -9.73
CA SER A 68 -9.55 9.06 -9.35
C SER A 68 -10.33 8.45 -10.52
N SER A 69 -9.96 8.77 -11.76
CA SER A 69 -10.55 8.15 -12.96
C SER A 69 -10.27 6.64 -13.05
N LEU A 70 -9.23 6.16 -12.36
CA LEU A 70 -8.87 4.75 -12.29
C LEU A 70 -9.52 4.02 -11.12
N TYR A 71 -10.30 4.70 -10.27
CA TYR A 71 -10.82 4.15 -9.00
C TYR A 71 -11.40 2.74 -9.13
N SER A 72 -12.32 2.54 -10.08
CA SER A 72 -12.98 1.23 -10.21
C SER A 72 -12.06 0.16 -10.77
N PHE A 73 -11.13 0.53 -11.64
CA PHE A 73 -10.11 -0.37 -12.15
C PHE A 73 -9.12 -0.76 -11.06
N ALA A 74 -8.66 0.20 -10.25
CA ALA A 74 -7.74 -0.01 -9.15
C ALA A 74 -8.28 -1.07 -8.18
N ASN A 75 -9.54 -0.96 -7.76
CA ASN A 75 -10.16 -1.97 -6.89
C ASN A 75 -10.19 -3.38 -7.52
N MET A 76 -10.35 -3.49 -8.84
CA MET A 76 -10.39 -4.79 -9.53
C MET A 76 -9.01 -5.42 -9.70
N VAL A 77 -7.98 -4.61 -9.94
CA VAL A 77 -6.63 -5.09 -10.32
C VAL A 77 -5.67 -5.18 -9.14
N PHE A 78 -6.00 -4.58 -7.99
CA PHE A 78 -5.09 -4.44 -6.87
C PHE A 78 -4.53 -5.79 -6.39
N ALA A 79 -3.22 -5.96 -6.55
CA ALA A 79 -2.54 -7.27 -6.46
C ALA A 79 -2.66 -7.95 -5.08
N GLU A 80 -2.83 -7.17 -4.01
CA GLU A 80 -2.95 -7.71 -2.64
C GLU A 80 -4.39 -8.12 -2.27
N THR A 81 -5.37 -7.88 -3.15
CA THR A 81 -6.76 -8.28 -2.93
C THR A 81 -6.91 -9.79 -3.05
N THR A 82 -7.57 -10.41 -2.07
CA THR A 82 -7.71 -11.88 -1.99
C THR A 82 -9.14 -12.36 -1.81
N LYS A 83 -10.08 -11.45 -1.50
CA LYS A 83 -11.49 -11.77 -1.33
C LYS A 83 -12.34 -10.71 -2.03
N ILE A 84 -13.40 -11.17 -2.70
CA ILE A 84 -14.40 -10.35 -3.36
C ILE A 84 -15.80 -10.82 -2.93
N GLY A 85 -16.75 -9.90 -2.82
CA GLY A 85 -18.17 -10.23 -2.70
C GLY A 85 -19.00 -9.23 -3.50
N CYS A 86 -19.81 -9.70 -4.44
CA CYS A 86 -20.59 -8.85 -5.33
C CYS A 86 -22.08 -9.13 -5.17
N ALA A 87 -22.90 -8.11 -5.41
CA ALA A 87 -24.35 -8.22 -5.38
C ALA A 87 -24.98 -7.31 -6.43
N TYR A 88 -26.23 -7.61 -6.78
CA TYR A 88 -27.06 -6.71 -7.57
C TYR A 88 -28.46 -6.59 -6.95
N GLN A 89 -29.13 -5.48 -7.23
CA GLN A 89 -30.51 -5.24 -6.81
C GLN A 89 -31.27 -4.52 -7.91
N VAL A 90 -32.49 -4.99 -8.20
CA VAL A 90 -33.44 -4.32 -9.09
C VAL A 90 -34.45 -3.54 -8.25
N CYS A 91 -34.62 -2.25 -8.56
CA CYS A 91 -35.58 -1.36 -7.90
C CYS A 91 -36.43 -0.65 -8.96
N GLY A 92 -37.38 -1.39 -9.55
CA GLY A 92 -38.20 -0.92 -10.66
C GLY A 92 -37.36 -0.61 -11.90
N ASN A 93 -37.22 0.67 -12.22
CA ASN A 93 -36.48 1.16 -13.39
C ASN A 93 -34.98 1.33 -13.15
N TYR A 94 -34.47 0.85 -12.01
CA TYR A 94 -33.05 0.90 -11.66
C TYR A 94 -32.49 -0.48 -11.36
N LEU A 95 -31.21 -0.67 -11.70
CA LEU A 95 -30.42 -1.81 -11.28
C LEU A 95 -29.09 -1.29 -10.75
N THR A 96 -28.79 -1.61 -9.49
CA THR A 96 -27.49 -1.30 -8.88
C THR A 96 -26.67 -2.58 -8.80
N VAL A 97 -25.41 -2.53 -9.23
CA VAL A 97 -24.41 -3.59 -9.06
C VAL A 97 -23.32 -3.06 -8.16
N THR A 98 -22.88 -3.86 -7.19
CA THR A 98 -21.74 -3.52 -6.35
C THR A 98 -20.81 -4.71 -6.14
N CYS A 99 -19.53 -4.44 -5.97
CA CYS A 99 -18.53 -5.41 -5.50
C CYS A 99 -17.72 -4.80 -4.38
N LEU A 100 -17.51 -5.58 -3.32
CA LEU A 100 -16.62 -5.27 -2.20
C LEU A 100 -15.33 -6.07 -2.32
N TYR A 101 -14.21 -5.46 -1.98
CA TYR A 101 -12.87 -6.03 -2.04
C TYR A 101 -12.22 -5.90 -0.67
N ASN A 102 -11.51 -6.92 -0.18
CA ASN A 102 -10.91 -6.91 1.16
C ASN A 102 -9.62 -6.07 1.28
N ALA A 103 -9.45 -5.08 0.41
CA ALA A 103 -8.29 -4.19 0.37
C ALA A 103 -8.72 -2.81 -0.16
N ILE A 104 -7.91 -1.79 0.14
CA ILE A 104 -8.11 -0.42 -0.32
C ILE A 104 -7.06 -0.13 -1.37
N ALA A 105 -7.48 0.01 -2.62
CA ALA A 105 -6.61 0.17 -3.77
C ALA A 105 -6.39 1.63 -4.21
N TYR A 106 -7.18 2.57 -3.67
CA TYR A 106 -7.31 3.94 -4.17
C TYR A 106 -6.60 4.97 -3.28
N TYR A 107 -5.53 4.57 -2.59
CA TYR A 107 -4.68 5.51 -1.87
C TYR A 107 -3.68 6.15 -2.83
N THR A 108 -3.52 7.47 -2.73
CA THR A 108 -2.71 8.27 -3.66
C THR A 108 -1.30 7.71 -3.78
N ASN A 109 -0.82 7.55 -5.01
CA ASN A 109 0.49 6.99 -5.35
C ASN A 109 0.72 5.53 -4.91
N GLY A 110 -0.31 4.84 -4.44
CA GLY A 110 -0.25 3.42 -4.13
C GLY A 110 0.04 2.59 -5.38
N VAL A 111 0.97 1.65 -5.28
CA VAL A 111 1.30 0.74 -6.38
C VAL A 111 0.17 -0.27 -6.54
N MET A 112 -0.54 -0.25 -7.68
CA MET A 112 -1.65 -1.18 -7.90
C MET A 112 -1.18 -2.62 -8.09
N TRP A 113 -0.05 -2.79 -8.77
CA TRP A 113 0.71 -4.04 -8.87
C TRP A 113 2.18 -3.74 -9.18
N GLN A 114 3.08 -4.63 -8.72
CA GLN A 114 4.50 -4.53 -9.05
C GLN A 114 4.77 -5.09 -10.44
N THR A 115 5.58 -4.39 -11.24
CA THR A 115 6.05 -4.89 -12.54
C THR A 115 7.00 -6.06 -12.32
N GLY A 116 6.73 -7.19 -12.98
CA GLY A 116 7.56 -8.39 -12.87
C GLY A 116 6.98 -9.54 -13.70
N THR A 117 7.69 -10.67 -13.70
CA THR A 117 7.19 -11.91 -14.30
C THR A 117 6.13 -12.53 -13.40
N ALA A 118 5.02 -12.98 -13.98
CA ALA A 118 3.99 -13.72 -13.25
C ALA A 118 4.56 -14.99 -12.60
N CYS A 119 3.92 -15.45 -11.53
CA CYS A 119 4.40 -16.63 -10.80
C CYS A 119 4.33 -17.90 -11.69
N THR A 120 5.29 -18.79 -11.49
CA THR A 120 5.28 -20.17 -11.99
C THR A 120 5.27 -21.18 -10.84
N ALA A 121 5.63 -20.75 -9.62
CA ALA A 121 5.57 -21.54 -8.40
C ALA A 121 5.14 -20.68 -7.20
N GLY A 122 4.53 -21.31 -6.19
CA GLY A 122 4.07 -20.61 -4.98
C GLY A 122 5.20 -19.92 -4.20
N SER A 123 6.43 -20.40 -4.30
CA SER A 123 7.61 -19.78 -3.66
C SER A 123 7.94 -18.38 -4.18
N GLN A 124 7.40 -17.98 -5.34
CA GLN A 124 7.55 -16.63 -5.88
C GLN A 124 6.48 -15.65 -5.35
N CYS A 125 5.45 -16.16 -4.67
CA CYS A 125 4.36 -15.38 -4.12
C CYS A 125 4.70 -14.95 -2.69
N THR A 126 5.28 -13.76 -2.55
CA THR A 126 5.86 -13.29 -1.28
C THR A 126 4.91 -12.46 -0.43
N THR A 127 3.77 -12.00 -0.98
CA THR A 127 2.81 -11.15 -0.26
C THR A 127 2.18 -11.88 0.94
N TYR A 128 1.88 -13.18 0.79
CA TYR A 128 1.25 -13.98 1.83
C TYR A 128 2.00 -15.30 2.00
N ALA A 129 2.20 -15.73 3.25
CA ALA A 129 2.79 -17.02 3.55
C ALA A 129 1.93 -18.18 3.02
N ASN A 130 2.56 -19.33 2.78
CA ASN A 130 1.92 -20.55 2.27
C ASN A 130 1.15 -20.35 0.95
N SER A 131 1.56 -19.38 0.14
CA SER A 131 0.93 -19.12 -1.15
C SER A 131 1.26 -20.22 -2.17
N GLY A 132 0.28 -20.53 -3.01
CA GLY A 132 0.45 -21.30 -4.23
C GLY A 132 0.55 -20.40 -5.45
N CYS A 133 0.66 -21.02 -6.63
CA CYS A 133 0.60 -20.33 -7.91
C CYS A 133 -0.27 -21.13 -8.88
N ALA A 134 -1.19 -20.46 -9.55
CA ALA A 134 -2.06 -21.04 -10.57
C ALA A 134 -2.18 -20.08 -11.76
N ALA A 135 -1.73 -20.51 -12.94
CA ALA A 135 -1.82 -19.74 -14.19
C ALA A 135 -1.31 -18.29 -14.08
N GLY A 136 -0.20 -18.07 -13.37
CA GLY A 136 0.38 -16.74 -13.17
C GLY A 136 -0.23 -15.93 -12.01
N LEU A 137 -1.27 -16.45 -11.35
CA LEU A 137 -1.90 -15.84 -10.18
C LEU A 137 -1.43 -16.52 -8.89
N CYS A 138 -0.99 -15.70 -7.93
CA CYS A 138 -0.71 -16.18 -6.58
C CYS A 138 -2.01 -16.56 -5.87
N THR A 139 -2.05 -17.77 -5.29
CA THR A 139 -3.19 -18.25 -4.52
C THR A 139 -2.86 -18.17 -3.04
N LYS A 140 -3.56 -17.30 -2.31
CA LYS A 140 -3.34 -17.13 -0.87
C LYS A 140 -3.65 -18.44 -0.14
N GLY A 141 -2.69 -18.90 0.66
CA GLY A 141 -2.85 -20.06 1.54
C GLY A 141 -3.73 -19.79 2.76
N ALA A 142 -3.82 -20.79 3.63
CA ALA A 142 -4.46 -20.64 4.93
C ALA A 142 -3.79 -19.53 5.75
N ASP A 143 -4.60 -18.79 6.51
CA ASP A 143 -4.09 -17.79 7.44
C ASP A 143 -3.16 -18.47 8.47
N VAL A 144 -1.97 -17.92 8.62
CA VAL A 144 -1.02 -18.38 9.64
C VAL A 144 -1.46 -17.76 10.97
N PRO A 145 -1.66 -18.53 12.04
CA PRO A 145 -1.95 -17.98 13.34
C PRO A 145 -0.89 -16.96 13.75
N GLU A 146 -1.33 -15.77 14.15
CA GLU A 146 -0.43 -14.72 14.61
C GLU A 146 0.31 -15.14 15.88
N THR A 147 1.62 -14.91 15.90
CA THR A 147 2.50 -15.19 17.06
C THR A 147 3.18 -13.93 17.56
N ASN A 148 3.67 -13.97 18.80
CA ASN A 148 4.46 -12.89 19.39
C ASN A 148 5.72 -13.47 20.07
N ASN A 149 6.47 -14.27 19.33
CA ASN A 149 7.65 -14.95 19.85
C ASN A 149 8.90 -14.07 19.74
N ASN A 150 8.99 -13.21 18.72
CA ASN A 150 10.21 -12.44 18.45
C ASN A 150 10.44 -11.35 19.50
N CYS A 151 9.37 -10.69 19.97
CA CYS A 151 9.43 -9.66 20.99
C CYS A 151 8.34 -9.88 22.04
N ALA A 152 8.42 -11.00 22.77
CA ALA A 152 7.38 -11.44 23.71
C ALA A 152 7.02 -10.42 24.81
N ALA A 153 7.94 -9.51 25.15
CA ALA A 153 7.69 -8.45 26.13
C ALA A 153 6.81 -7.30 25.59
N ASN A 154 6.73 -7.13 24.28
CA ASN A 154 5.96 -6.07 23.64
C ASN A 154 4.58 -6.59 23.24
N THR A 155 3.55 -5.76 23.42
CA THR A 155 2.16 -6.09 23.06
C THR A 155 1.71 -5.27 21.85
N ASN A 156 0.68 -5.74 21.14
CA ASN A 156 0.06 -5.09 19.96
C ASN A 156 0.84 -5.19 18.64
N MET A 157 1.99 -5.85 18.63
CA MET A 157 2.71 -6.28 17.42
C MET A 157 2.74 -7.81 17.34
N THR A 158 2.79 -8.34 16.12
CA THR A 158 2.87 -9.77 15.85
C THR A 158 4.07 -10.06 14.95
N ASP A 159 4.59 -11.28 14.99
CA ASP A 159 5.77 -11.66 14.22
C ASP A 159 5.56 -11.46 12.71
N SER A 160 4.34 -11.68 12.20
CA SER A 160 4.04 -11.43 10.78
C SER A 160 4.20 -9.96 10.39
N VAL A 161 3.75 -9.03 11.24
CA VAL A 161 3.86 -7.59 10.98
C VAL A 161 5.32 -7.14 11.05
N ARG A 162 6.09 -7.69 11.99
CA ARG A 162 7.54 -7.45 12.10
C ARG A 162 8.28 -7.89 10.85
N ASP A 163 7.98 -9.11 10.38
CA ASP A 163 8.56 -9.68 9.17
C ASP A 163 8.13 -8.89 7.92
N THR A 164 6.88 -8.42 7.85
CA THR A 164 6.40 -7.57 6.76
C THR A 164 7.23 -6.28 6.66
N PHE A 165 7.37 -5.53 7.75
CA PHE A 165 8.23 -4.33 7.75
C PHE A 165 9.68 -4.69 7.37
N LEU A 166 10.29 -5.65 8.07
CA LEU A 166 11.71 -5.98 7.90
C LEU A 166 12.03 -6.47 6.49
N SER A 167 11.16 -7.29 5.91
CA SER A 167 11.36 -7.86 4.57
C SER A 167 11.22 -6.79 3.50
N ILE A 168 10.17 -5.96 3.55
CA ILE A 168 9.96 -4.88 2.58
C ILE A 168 11.14 -3.90 2.60
N HIS A 169 11.57 -3.46 3.78
CA HIS A 169 12.71 -2.56 3.94
C HIS A 169 14.00 -3.15 3.37
N ASN A 170 14.31 -4.40 3.70
CA ASN A 170 15.51 -5.06 3.18
C ASN A 170 15.44 -5.35 1.67
N ASN A 171 14.26 -5.61 1.13
CA ASN A 171 14.06 -5.79 -0.32
C ASN A 171 14.33 -4.49 -1.07
N TYR A 172 13.77 -3.37 -0.59
CA TYR A 172 14.04 -2.04 -1.13
C TYR A 172 15.51 -1.65 -1.05
N ARG A 173 16.15 -1.86 0.12
CA ARG A 173 17.59 -1.63 0.30
C ARG A 173 18.45 -2.49 -0.63
N SER A 174 18.06 -3.75 -0.86
CA SER A 174 18.74 -4.63 -1.82
C SER A 174 18.59 -4.13 -3.25
N SER A 175 17.41 -3.64 -3.61
CA SER A 175 17.11 -3.13 -4.95
C SER A 175 17.86 -1.84 -5.26
N VAL A 176 17.79 -0.84 -4.37
CA VAL A 176 18.52 0.43 -4.53
C VAL A 176 20.03 0.21 -4.54
N ALA A 177 20.55 -0.69 -3.71
CA ALA A 177 21.98 -0.98 -3.66
C ALA A 177 22.50 -1.55 -4.99
N ARG A 178 21.64 -2.23 -5.77
CA ARG A 178 21.95 -2.76 -7.10
C ARG A 178 21.72 -1.74 -8.23
N GLY A 179 21.17 -0.55 -7.93
CA GLY A 179 20.89 0.50 -8.89
C GLY A 179 19.67 0.20 -9.76
N LEU A 180 18.62 -0.37 -9.15
CA LEU A 180 17.39 -0.78 -9.86
C LEU A 180 16.19 0.11 -9.56
N GLU A 181 16.36 1.11 -8.70
CA GLU A 181 15.26 1.96 -8.22
C GLU A 181 15.27 3.31 -8.97
N PRO A 182 14.16 3.67 -9.66
CA PRO A 182 14.10 4.89 -10.45
C PRO A 182 14.12 6.13 -9.56
N ASP A 183 14.80 7.18 -10.03
CA ASP A 183 14.89 8.48 -9.35
C ASP A 183 14.21 9.56 -10.21
N ALA A 184 13.27 10.32 -9.63
CA ALA A 184 12.56 11.39 -10.34
C ALA A 184 13.48 12.52 -10.86
N LEU A 185 14.68 12.70 -10.30
CA LEU A 185 15.68 13.64 -10.79
C LEU A 185 16.53 13.07 -11.94
N GLY A 186 16.26 11.83 -12.36
CA GLY A 186 16.77 11.25 -13.60
C GLY A 186 17.45 9.90 -13.39
N GLY A 187 17.12 8.94 -14.25
CA GLY A 187 17.75 7.62 -14.26
C GLY A 187 17.36 6.78 -13.05
N TYR A 188 18.37 6.15 -12.44
CA TYR A 188 18.24 5.28 -11.28
C TYR A 188 19.11 5.81 -10.14
N ALA A 189 18.70 5.55 -8.90
CA ALA A 189 19.53 5.80 -7.74
C ALA A 189 20.88 5.06 -7.85
N PRO A 190 22.00 5.67 -7.37
CA PRO A 190 23.32 5.09 -7.52
C PRO A 190 23.48 3.80 -6.68
N LYS A 191 24.33 2.90 -7.16
CA LYS A 191 24.66 1.64 -6.45
C LYS A 191 25.30 1.93 -5.09
N ALA A 192 24.98 1.11 -4.09
CA ALA A 192 25.53 1.24 -2.75
C ALA A 192 26.60 0.17 -2.49
N SER A 193 27.78 0.59 -2.06
CA SER A 193 28.92 -0.31 -1.81
C SER A 193 28.88 -1.01 -0.45
N LYS A 194 28.18 -0.43 0.53
CA LYS A 194 28.17 -0.88 1.94
C LYS A 194 26.78 -0.80 2.58
N MET A 195 25.73 -1.07 1.81
CA MET A 195 24.35 -1.05 2.33
C MET A 195 24.16 -2.19 3.36
N LEU A 196 23.96 -1.84 4.63
CA LEU A 196 23.76 -2.83 5.69
C LEU A 196 22.37 -3.48 5.59
N LYS A 197 22.29 -4.77 5.91
CA LYS A 197 21.00 -5.45 6.10
C LYS A 197 20.43 -5.09 7.47
N MET A 198 19.18 -4.65 7.53
CA MET A 198 18.49 -4.37 8.78
C MET A 198 18.18 -5.67 9.54
N LYS A 199 18.12 -5.57 10.87
CA LYS A 199 17.60 -6.58 11.78
C LYS A 199 16.48 -5.95 12.60
N TYR A 200 15.48 -6.76 12.98
CA TYR A 200 14.43 -6.30 13.87
C TYR A 200 14.96 -6.19 15.31
N ASP A 201 14.59 -5.13 16.03
CA ASP A 201 15.03 -4.89 17.40
C ASP A 201 13.81 -4.57 18.29
N CYS A 202 13.63 -5.37 19.35
CA CYS A 202 12.47 -5.27 20.23
C CYS A 202 12.50 -4.03 21.14
N THR A 203 13.68 -3.51 21.47
CA THR A 203 13.80 -2.30 22.30
C THR A 203 13.35 -1.07 21.50
N VAL A 204 13.64 -1.07 20.20
CA VAL A 204 13.20 0.00 19.32
C VAL A 204 11.72 -0.13 18.97
N GLU A 205 11.21 -1.34 18.78
CA GLU A 205 9.75 -1.58 18.70
C GLU A 205 9.03 -1.02 19.94
N ALA A 206 9.57 -1.21 21.15
CA ALA A 206 8.97 -0.69 22.37
C ALA A 206 8.87 0.84 22.37
N SER A 207 9.91 1.55 21.90
CA SER A 207 9.90 3.02 21.73
C SER A 207 8.85 3.47 20.70
N ALA A 208 8.78 2.80 19.55
CA ALA A 208 7.75 3.05 18.53
C ALA A 208 6.33 2.82 19.06
N LEU A 209 6.09 1.70 19.76
CA LEU A 209 4.80 1.37 20.36
C LEU A 209 4.37 2.42 21.39
N GLN A 210 5.29 2.91 22.22
CA GLN A 210 5.00 3.94 23.22
C GLN A 210 4.46 5.22 22.57
N HIS A 211 4.98 5.60 21.41
CA HIS A 211 4.48 6.75 20.67
C HIS A 211 3.16 6.45 19.95
N ALA A 212 3.09 5.33 19.24
CA ALA A 212 1.90 4.91 18.49
C ALA A 212 0.63 4.84 19.36
N GLN A 213 0.77 4.37 20.60
CA GLN A 213 -0.31 4.26 21.59
C GLN A 213 -0.90 5.61 22.03
N LYS A 214 -0.19 6.73 21.80
CA LYS A 214 -0.72 8.07 22.06
C LYS A 214 -1.80 8.47 21.06
N CYS A 215 -1.87 7.80 19.90
CA CYS A 215 -2.82 8.07 18.81
C CYS A 215 -2.80 9.53 18.33
N VAL A 216 -1.63 10.18 18.34
CA VAL A 216 -1.43 11.53 17.80
C VAL A 216 -0.57 11.45 16.55
N TYR A 217 -1.11 11.90 15.42
CA TYR A 217 -0.37 11.92 14.14
C TYR A 217 0.61 13.09 14.08
N GLN A 218 1.75 12.89 14.72
CA GLN A 218 2.91 13.79 14.70
C GLN A 218 4.16 12.98 15.08
N HIS A 219 5.34 13.52 14.83
CA HIS A 219 6.58 12.89 15.32
C HIS A 219 6.65 12.88 16.85
N SER A 220 7.27 11.84 17.42
CA SER A 220 7.69 11.86 18.82
C SER A 220 8.82 12.87 19.04
N ALA A 221 8.92 13.38 20.27
CA ALA A 221 10.04 14.24 20.64
C ALA A 221 11.35 13.45 20.58
N SER A 222 12.45 14.05 20.12
CA SER A 222 13.74 13.36 20.01
C SER A 222 14.24 12.81 21.36
N ALA A 223 13.83 13.41 22.48
CA ALA A 223 14.14 12.92 23.83
C ALA A 223 13.39 11.63 24.20
N ASP A 224 12.22 11.38 23.58
CA ASP A 224 11.43 10.15 23.79
C ASP A 224 11.99 8.96 22.98
N ARG A 225 12.89 9.22 22.02
CA ARG A 225 13.51 8.22 21.13
C ARG A 225 15.01 8.50 20.90
N PRO A 226 15.83 8.51 21.97
CA PRO A 226 17.20 8.97 21.92
C PRO A 226 18.04 8.16 20.91
N GLY A 227 18.59 8.84 19.92
CA GLY A 227 19.44 8.24 18.88
C GLY A 227 18.68 7.52 17.75
N LEU A 228 17.35 7.57 17.74
CA LEU A 228 16.50 6.87 16.77
C LEU A 228 15.85 7.83 15.78
N GLY A 229 15.87 7.47 14.49
CA GLY A 229 15.05 8.07 13.44
C GLY A 229 13.58 7.63 13.55
N GLU A 230 12.66 8.29 12.83
CA GLU A 230 11.23 7.95 12.89
C GLU A 230 10.53 8.28 11.57
N ASN A 231 9.75 7.31 11.06
CA ASN A 231 8.75 7.53 10.01
C ASN A 231 7.36 7.24 10.61
N ILE A 232 6.36 8.03 10.20
CA ILE A 232 4.97 7.87 10.65
C ILE A 232 4.03 7.71 9.46
N TYR A 233 2.94 6.99 9.66
CA TYR A 233 1.89 6.77 8.67
C TYR A 233 0.52 6.75 9.35
N MET A 234 -0.51 7.22 8.63
CA MET A 234 -1.90 7.04 9.03
C MET A 234 -2.80 6.77 7.83
N THR A 235 -3.90 6.07 8.07
CA THR A 235 -4.97 5.86 7.10
C THR A 235 -6.32 6.20 7.73
N SER A 236 -7.27 6.61 6.91
CA SER A 236 -8.66 6.80 7.34
C SER A 236 -9.40 5.46 7.56
N ALA A 237 -8.83 4.35 7.09
CA ALA A 237 -9.38 3.02 7.31
C ALA A 237 -9.23 2.60 8.78
N LEU A 238 -10.35 2.52 9.48
CA LEU A 238 -10.38 2.08 10.87
C LEU A 238 -10.18 0.57 10.96
N ASN A 239 -9.44 0.12 11.98
CA ASN A 239 -9.12 -1.29 12.23
C ASN A 239 -8.42 -1.99 11.06
N PHE A 240 -7.64 -1.25 10.27
CA PHE A 240 -6.96 -1.79 9.10
C PHE A 240 -6.03 -2.95 9.45
N ASP A 241 -6.00 -3.93 8.56
CA ASP A 241 -5.14 -5.10 8.71
C ASP A 241 -3.69 -4.62 8.88
N LYS A 242 -3.04 -5.06 9.96
CA LYS A 242 -1.73 -4.53 10.34
C LYS A 242 -0.63 -4.86 9.33
N ASN A 243 -0.71 -6.03 8.68
CA ASN A 243 0.23 -6.39 7.62
C ASN A 243 0.02 -5.50 6.38
N LYS A 244 -1.23 -5.24 6.00
CA LYS A 244 -1.54 -4.29 4.92
C LYS A 244 -1.12 -2.87 5.25
N ALA A 245 -1.33 -2.43 6.49
CA ALA A 245 -0.87 -1.12 6.95
C ALA A 245 0.65 -1.00 6.85
N ALA A 246 1.38 -2.01 7.33
CA ALA A 246 2.84 -2.07 7.26
C ALA A 246 3.36 -2.01 5.81
N THR A 247 2.70 -2.74 4.91
CA THR A 247 3.02 -2.72 3.47
C THR A 247 2.77 -1.35 2.85
N GLN A 248 1.58 -0.76 3.05
CA GLN A 248 1.24 0.55 2.48
C GLN A 248 2.16 1.66 3.02
N ALA A 249 2.42 1.68 4.32
CA ALA A 249 3.33 2.64 4.93
C ALA A 249 4.73 2.55 4.28
N SER A 250 5.28 1.34 4.23
CA SER A 250 6.60 1.06 3.64
C SER A 250 6.69 1.48 2.17
N GLN A 251 5.66 1.18 1.37
CA GLN A 251 5.59 1.55 -0.04
C GLN A 251 5.53 3.07 -0.23
N MET A 252 4.72 3.78 0.55
CA MET A 252 4.59 5.23 0.41
C MET A 252 5.85 5.98 0.83
N TRP A 253 6.46 5.61 1.95
CA TRP A 253 7.74 6.18 2.36
C TRP A 253 8.82 5.95 1.30
N TRP A 254 8.86 4.77 0.70
CA TRP A 254 9.81 4.46 -0.36
C TRP A 254 9.55 5.24 -1.66
N SER A 255 8.27 5.44 -2.00
CA SER A 255 7.84 6.06 -3.26
C SER A 255 8.34 7.50 -3.45
N GLU A 256 8.77 8.17 -2.38
CA GLU A 256 9.33 9.52 -2.44
C GLU A 256 10.52 9.63 -3.41
N LEU A 257 11.36 8.59 -3.54
CA LEU A 257 12.47 8.58 -4.51
C LEU A 257 11.95 8.69 -5.95
N ALA A 258 11.00 7.84 -6.31
CA ALA A 258 10.43 7.82 -7.65
C ALA A 258 9.53 9.04 -7.91
N GLN A 259 8.98 9.67 -6.87
CA GLN A 259 8.08 10.82 -6.99
C GLN A 259 8.81 12.17 -7.02
N TYR A 260 9.81 12.35 -6.15
CA TYR A 260 10.49 13.63 -5.94
C TYR A 260 11.99 13.56 -6.22
N GLY A 261 12.62 12.41 -5.99
CA GLY A 261 14.01 12.15 -6.35
C GLY A 261 15.04 12.75 -5.40
N VAL A 262 16.26 12.23 -5.47
CA VAL A 262 17.43 12.69 -4.69
C VAL A 262 18.53 13.19 -5.62
N GLY A 263 18.71 12.53 -6.75
CA GLY A 263 19.71 12.84 -7.76
C GLY A 263 21.03 12.08 -7.56
N PRO A 264 21.93 12.16 -8.56
CA PRO A 264 23.08 11.27 -8.67
C PRO A 264 24.16 11.46 -7.60
N SER A 265 24.21 12.63 -6.94
CA SER A 265 25.13 12.88 -5.83
C SER A 265 24.73 12.14 -4.56
N ASN A 266 23.46 11.72 -4.45
CA ASN A 266 22.89 11.01 -3.32
C ASN A 266 23.22 11.67 -1.96
N ASN A 267 23.07 13.01 -1.92
CA ASN A 267 23.32 13.82 -0.74
C ASN A 267 22.03 14.51 -0.28
N LEU A 268 21.63 14.31 0.98
CA LEU A 268 20.47 14.99 1.56
C LEU A 268 20.84 16.43 1.93
N THR A 269 20.66 17.35 0.98
CA THR A 269 20.93 18.78 1.19
C THR A 269 19.72 19.53 1.71
N LEU A 270 19.94 20.69 2.34
CA LEU A 270 18.86 21.59 2.76
C LEU A 270 18.02 22.05 1.55
N ALA A 271 18.64 22.22 0.39
CA ALA A 271 17.96 22.54 -0.86
C ALA A 271 16.99 21.42 -1.27
N LEU A 272 17.40 20.16 -1.16
CA LEU A 272 16.55 19.00 -1.44
C LEU A 272 15.39 18.89 -0.44
N TRP A 273 15.68 19.11 0.85
CA TRP A 273 14.72 19.06 1.96
C TRP A 273 13.63 20.14 1.86
N ASN A 274 14.01 21.36 1.46
CA ASN A 274 13.12 22.52 1.41
C ASN A 274 12.39 22.68 0.06
N ARG A 275 12.44 21.70 -0.85
CA ARG A 275 11.71 21.77 -2.12
C ARG A 275 10.21 21.83 -1.86
N ALA A 276 9.55 22.84 -2.45
CA ALA A 276 8.13 23.07 -2.28
C ALA A 276 7.29 21.85 -2.70
N ASN A 277 6.31 21.47 -1.87
CA ASN A 277 5.39 20.35 -2.10
C ASN A 277 6.07 18.99 -2.30
N THR A 278 7.23 18.77 -1.68
CA THR A 278 7.92 17.48 -1.70
C THR A 278 8.27 17.04 -0.28
N GLN A 279 8.38 15.72 -0.07
CA GLN A 279 8.93 15.12 1.13
C GLN A 279 9.84 13.98 0.69
N ILE A 280 11.07 13.95 1.19
CA ILE A 280 12.08 12.91 0.85
C ILE A 280 12.68 12.26 2.11
N GLY A 281 12.22 12.72 3.28
CA GLY A 281 12.75 12.32 4.59
C GLY A 281 12.45 10.87 4.92
N HIS A 282 11.30 10.35 4.49
CA HIS A 282 10.94 8.98 4.80
C HIS A 282 11.76 7.98 3.98
N TYR A 283 11.93 8.22 2.68
CA TYR A 283 12.79 7.41 1.81
C TYR A 283 14.23 7.44 2.28
N THR A 284 14.78 8.63 2.53
CA THR A 284 16.18 8.77 2.97
C THR A 284 16.40 8.15 4.34
N GLN A 285 15.36 7.98 5.16
CA GLN A 285 15.46 7.20 6.38
C GLN A 285 15.60 5.70 6.11
N VAL A 286 14.80 5.14 5.18
CA VAL A 286 14.82 3.71 4.79
C VAL A 286 16.11 3.32 4.06
N SER A 287 16.60 4.20 3.19
CA SER A 287 17.89 4.09 2.49
C SER A 287 18.74 5.31 2.80
N PRO A 288 19.52 5.29 3.91
CA PRO A 288 20.39 6.39 4.29
C PRO A 288 21.28 6.82 3.14
N VAL A 289 21.12 8.08 2.76
CA VAL A 289 21.95 8.77 1.78
C VAL A 289 23.10 9.46 2.51
N LEU A 290 24.08 9.99 1.77
CA LEU A 290 25.13 10.78 2.41
C LEU A 290 24.49 12.04 3.00
N LEU A 291 24.81 12.35 4.24
CA LEU A 291 24.37 13.59 4.87
C LEU A 291 25.43 14.66 4.59
N ASP A 292 25.00 15.82 4.14
CA ASP A 292 25.82 17.01 4.20
C ASP A 292 26.08 17.30 5.68
N PRO A 293 27.32 17.64 6.10
CA PRO A 293 27.62 18.02 7.49
C PRO A 293 26.68 19.09 8.07
N VAL A 294 26.02 19.92 7.25
CA VAL A 294 25.02 20.91 7.70
C VAL A 294 23.64 20.29 7.99
N THR A 295 23.22 19.25 7.26
CA THR A 295 21.93 18.55 7.46
C THR A 295 22.02 17.38 8.43
N ALA A 296 23.22 16.87 8.71
CA ALA A 296 23.48 15.79 9.68
C ALA A 296 23.01 16.09 11.11
N ILE A 297 22.75 17.37 11.43
CA ILE A 297 22.22 17.82 12.73
C ILE A 297 20.74 17.37 12.92
N PHE A 298 20.04 17.00 11.84
CA PHE A 298 18.58 16.80 11.85
C PHE A 298 18.10 15.36 11.64
N THR A 299 18.97 14.40 11.32
CA THR A 299 18.56 13.02 10.96
C THR A 299 19.25 11.95 11.81
N PRO A 300 18.58 11.46 12.88
CA PRO A 300 19.01 10.26 13.59
C PRO A 300 18.71 8.98 12.77
N LEU A 301 19.43 7.89 13.07
CA LEU A 301 19.36 6.61 12.33
C LEU A 301 18.09 5.81 12.72
N LEU A 302 17.21 5.59 11.73
CA LEU A 302 16.08 4.65 11.52
C LEU A 302 15.50 3.81 12.69
N ILE A 303 14.15 3.86 12.91
CA ILE A 303 13.14 2.75 12.85
C ILE A 303 11.71 3.32 12.54
N LEU A 304 10.81 2.51 11.96
CA LEU A 304 9.47 2.84 11.45
C LEU A 304 8.32 2.22 12.30
N ILE A 305 7.15 2.88 12.31
CA ILE A 305 5.89 2.46 12.96
C ILE A 305 4.84 2.02 11.93
#